data_AF-A0A5K4FCS1-F1
#
_entry.id   AF-A0A5K4FCS1-F1
#
_cell.length_a   1.000
_cell.length_b   1.000
_cell.length_c   1.000
_cell.angle_alpha   90.00
_cell.angle_beta   90.00
_cell.angle_gamma   90.00
#
_symmetry.space_group_name_H-M   'P 1'
#
loop_
_entity.id
_entity.type
_entity.pdbx_description
1 polymer ?
#
loop_
_entity_poly.entity_id
_entity_poly.type
_entity_poly.pdbx_seq_one_letter_code
_entity_poly.pdbx_strand_id
1 'polypeptide(L)'
;MLLDLVNGLQFILTEIILMILQSYDEPKPPFVRSQFHYVNVEGILFEPKIVSSGTSANIQVYKIGNSTKAHQTEMIMNVLLSSSNAERQNIMHQYNRILKKPLLNEKENIKSGLMYQLFENLLTDTSILLADELYRAIMSTDVRRTTSLLIDFWGDEFDQVENAYKISKM
;
A
#
# COMPACT_ATOMS: atom_id res chain seq x y z
N MET A 1 36.14 -30.46 5.47
CA MET A 1 36.56 -29.04 5.46
C MET A 1 35.81 -28.21 4.42
N LEU A 2 35.94 -28.46 3.11
CA LEU A 2 35.24 -27.66 2.09
C LEU A 2 33.71 -27.86 2.13
N LEU A 3 33.26 -29.10 2.35
CA LEU A 3 31.82 -29.42 2.49
C LEU A 3 31.21 -28.78 3.76
N ASP A 4 31.95 -28.77 4.88
CA ASP A 4 31.50 -28.15 6.13
C ASP A 4 31.36 -26.63 5.97
N LEU A 5 32.28 -26.00 5.23
CA LEU A 5 32.21 -24.57 4.90
C LEU A 5 30.97 -24.25 4.05
N VAL A 6 30.68 -25.06 3.02
CA VAL A 6 29.50 -24.88 2.15
C VAL A 6 28.21 -25.06 2.94
N ASN A 7 28.12 -26.08 3.79
CA ASN A 7 26.95 -26.30 4.65
C ASN A 7 26.76 -25.15 5.66
N GLY A 8 27.85 -24.64 6.24
CA GLY A 8 27.80 -23.47 7.13
C GLY A 8 27.31 -22.21 6.42
N LEU A 9 27.79 -21.95 5.20
CA LEU A 9 27.31 -20.83 4.36
C LEU A 9 25.82 -20.97 4.01
N GLN A 10 25.36 -22.18 3.66
CA GLN A 10 23.96 -22.42 3.33
C GLN A 10 23.03 -22.26 4.53
N PHE A 11 23.48 -22.65 5.73
CA PHE A 11 22.75 -22.42 6.98
C PHE A 11 22.61 -20.92 7.28
N ILE A 12 23.71 -20.15 7.19
CA ILE A 12 23.69 -18.69 7.38
C ILE A 12 22.76 -18.03 6.36
N LEU A 13 22.82 -18.44 5.09
CA LEU A 13 21.94 -17.90 4.05
C LEU A 13 20.46 -18.19 4.35
N THR A 14 20.15 -19.39 4.85
CA THR A 14 18.79 -19.79 5.21
C THR A 14 18.28 -19.02 6.42
N GLU A 15 19.10 -18.80 7.45
CA GLU A 15 18.77 -17.96 8.61
C GLU A 15 18.54 -16.50 8.20
N ILE A 16 19.38 -15.94 7.32
CA ILE A 16 19.16 -14.59 6.78
C ILE A 16 17.83 -14.52 6.02
N ILE A 17 17.53 -15.50 5.18
CA ILE A 17 16.24 -15.58 4.46
C ILE A 17 15.07 -15.70 5.46
N LEU A 18 15.18 -16.51 6.50
CA LEU A 18 14.16 -16.65 7.55
C LEU A 18 13.96 -15.35 8.33
N MET A 19 15.03 -14.67 8.73
CA MET A 19 14.96 -13.37 9.40
C MET A 19 14.31 -12.31 8.50
N ILE A 20 14.66 -12.31 7.21
CA ILE A 20 14.03 -11.45 6.20
C ILE A 20 12.53 -11.78 6.11
N LEU A 21 12.15 -13.06 5.95
CA LEU A 21 10.74 -13.51 5.90
C LEU A 21 9.97 -13.17 7.18
N GLN A 22 10.54 -13.38 8.36
CA GLN A 22 9.92 -13.03 9.64
C GLN A 22 9.76 -11.52 9.80
N SER A 23 10.69 -10.71 9.28
CA SER A 23 10.53 -9.25 9.24
C SER A 23 9.40 -8.79 8.31
N TYR A 24 8.98 -9.63 7.36
CA TYR A 24 7.79 -9.40 6.54
C TYR A 24 6.48 -9.79 7.24
N ASP A 25 6.53 -10.70 8.22
CA ASP A 25 5.35 -11.11 8.97
C ASP A 25 4.89 -10.06 9.99
N GLU A 26 5.76 -9.12 10.38
CA GLU A 26 5.32 -7.96 11.15
C GLU A 26 4.49 -7.01 10.26
N PRO A 27 3.22 -6.76 10.59
CA PRO A 27 2.38 -5.85 9.82
C PRO A 27 2.97 -4.45 9.89
N LYS A 28 3.62 -4.03 8.80
CA LYS A 28 4.08 -2.65 8.67
C LYS A 28 2.87 -1.71 8.71
N PRO A 29 2.95 -0.60 9.46
CA PRO A 29 1.87 0.38 9.45
C PRO A 29 1.66 0.88 8.01
N PRO A 30 0.40 1.14 7.60
CA PRO A 30 0.13 1.68 6.28
C PRO A 30 0.73 3.07 6.14
N PHE A 31 1.07 3.47 4.91
CA PHE A 31 1.58 4.81 4.67
C PHE A 31 0.57 5.89 5.08
N VAL A 32 1.00 6.78 5.96
CA VAL A 32 0.24 7.95 6.43
C VAL A 32 1.04 9.21 6.13
N ARG A 33 0.38 10.22 5.56
CA ARG A 33 1.04 11.50 5.33
C ARG A 33 1.41 12.17 6.64
N SER A 34 2.63 12.70 6.70
CA SER A 34 3.12 13.47 7.83
C SER A 34 2.26 14.70 8.07
N GLN A 35 2.07 15.05 9.35
CA GLN A 35 1.31 16.23 9.76
C GLN A 35 1.93 17.54 9.26
N PHE A 36 3.23 17.54 8.93
CA PHE A 36 3.91 18.68 8.31
C PHE A 36 3.37 19.02 6.92
N HIS A 37 2.71 18.08 6.23
CA HIS A 37 2.03 18.34 4.97
C HIS A 37 0.67 19.01 5.13
N TYR A 38 0.13 19.09 6.35
CA TYR A 38 -1.23 19.61 6.59
C TYR A 38 -1.28 21.11 6.81
N VAL A 39 -0.14 21.80 6.92
CA VAL A 39 -0.08 23.23 7.21
C VAL A 39 0.74 23.93 6.12
N ASN A 40 0.23 25.04 5.58
CA ASN A 40 0.98 25.85 4.63
C ASN A 40 2.01 26.76 5.34
N VAL A 41 2.80 27.51 4.57
CA VAL A 41 3.84 28.41 5.12
C VAL A 41 3.29 29.56 5.99
N GLU A 42 1.99 29.84 5.91
CA GLU A 42 1.30 30.88 6.69
C GLU A 42 0.64 30.32 7.97
N GLY A 43 0.75 29.01 8.23
CA GLY A 43 0.10 28.35 9.36
C GLY A 43 -1.34 27.92 9.12
N ILE A 44 -1.84 28.00 7.88
CA ILE A 44 -3.20 27.62 7.51
C ILE A 44 -3.26 26.12 7.22
N LEU A 45 -4.23 25.42 7.80
CA LEU A 45 -4.46 24.00 7.54
C LEU A 45 -4.99 23.78 6.12
N PHE A 46 -4.39 22.85 5.39
CA PHE A 46 -4.92 22.36 4.13
C PHE A 46 -6.18 21.53 4.35
N GLU A 47 -7.19 21.71 3.49
CA GLU A 47 -8.42 20.90 3.50
C GLU A 47 -8.27 19.72 2.53
N PRO A 48 -8.10 18.48 3.02
CA PRO A 48 -8.01 17.32 2.15
C PRO A 48 -9.38 16.99 1.55
N LYS A 49 -9.40 16.55 0.28
CA LYS A 49 -10.63 16.09 -0.39
C LYS A 49 -11.19 14.79 0.21
N ILE A 50 -10.32 13.98 0.81
CA ILE A 50 -10.68 12.72 1.47
C ILE A 50 -10.45 12.93 2.96
N VAL A 51 -11.54 12.89 3.73
CA VAL A 51 -11.53 12.91 5.19
C VAL A 51 -12.12 11.59 5.65
N SER A 52 -11.52 10.98 6.67
CA SER A 52 -12.04 9.73 7.25
C SER A 52 -13.52 9.86 7.58
N SER A 53 -14.31 8.89 7.11
CA SER A 53 -15.76 8.87 7.38
C SER A 53 -16.12 8.52 8.83
N GLY A 54 -15.13 8.12 9.65
CA GLY A 54 -15.34 7.55 10.99
C GLY A 54 -16.03 6.18 10.99
N THR A 55 -16.43 5.65 9.83
CA THR A 55 -17.10 4.34 9.73
C THR A 55 -16.08 3.23 9.82
N SER A 56 -16.21 2.35 10.81
CA SER A 56 -15.28 1.22 10.97
C SER A 56 -15.24 0.31 9.73
N ALA A 57 -14.04 -0.17 9.39
CA ALA A 57 -13.81 -1.07 8.26
C ALA A 57 -14.72 -2.31 8.30
N ASN A 58 -14.95 -2.90 9.48
CA ASN A 58 -15.84 -4.04 9.65
C ASN A 58 -17.27 -3.75 9.17
N ILE A 59 -17.83 -2.59 9.54
CA ILE A 59 -19.19 -2.20 9.13
C ILE A 59 -19.26 -2.07 7.60
N GLN A 60 -18.25 -1.45 6.99
CA GLN A 60 -18.19 -1.29 5.53
C GLN A 60 -18.11 -2.66 4.84
N VAL A 61 -17.27 -3.56 5.34
CA VAL A 61 -17.13 -4.92 4.80
C VAL A 61 -18.41 -5.74 4.95
N TYR A 62 -19.10 -5.67 6.08
CA TYR A 62 -20.40 -6.34 6.25
C TYR A 62 -21.45 -5.80 5.28
N LYS A 63 -21.49 -4.48 5.06
CA LYS A 63 -22.39 -3.86 4.07
C LYS A 63 -22.09 -4.37 2.65
N ILE A 64 -20.82 -4.48 2.27
CA ILE A 64 -20.42 -5.02 0.97
C ILE A 64 -20.78 -6.51 0.87
N GLY A 65 -20.48 -7.31 1.89
CA GLY A 65 -20.76 -8.75 1.91
C GLY A 65 -22.24 -9.09 1.78
N ASN A 66 -23.11 -8.23 2.32
CA ASN A 66 -24.57 -8.42 2.31
C ASN A 66 -25.26 -7.82 1.07
N SER A 67 -24.55 -7.13 0.17
CA SER A 67 -25.16 -6.55 -1.03
C SER A 67 -25.22 -7.55 -2.20
N THR A 68 -26.05 -7.26 -3.20
CA THR A 68 -26.13 -8.09 -4.41
C THR A 68 -24.86 -7.95 -5.24
N LYS A 69 -24.45 -9.01 -5.96
CA LYS A 69 -23.26 -8.95 -6.83
C LYS A 69 -23.23 -7.74 -7.77
N ALA A 70 -24.38 -7.34 -8.31
CA ALA A 70 -24.49 -6.18 -9.19
C ALA A 70 -24.11 -4.85 -8.51
N HIS A 71 -24.40 -4.71 -7.20
CA HIS A 71 -24.11 -3.50 -6.42
C HIS A 71 -22.78 -3.58 -5.67
N GLN A 72 -22.20 -4.78 -5.50
CA GLN A 72 -20.96 -4.99 -4.76
C GLN A 72 -19.80 -4.16 -5.34
N THR A 73 -19.58 -4.20 -6.66
CA THR A 73 -18.50 -3.45 -7.32
C THR A 73 -18.62 -1.95 -7.09
N GLU A 74 -19.82 -1.39 -7.24
CA GLU A 74 -20.07 0.04 -7.03
C GLU A 74 -19.83 0.43 -5.57
N MET A 75 -20.34 -0.36 -4.63
CA MET A 75 -20.12 -0.12 -3.20
C MET A 75 -18.64 -0.19 -2.82
N ILE A 76 -17.90 -1.17 -3.33
CA ILE A 76 -16.46 -1.30 -3.11
C ILE A 76 -15.75 -0.05 -3.63
N MET A 77 -16.04 0.38 -4.86
CA MET A 77 -15.42 1.57 -5.44
C MET A 77 -15.72 2.83 -4.62
N ASN A 78 -16.98 3.03 -4.21
CA ASN A 78 -17.37 4.18 -3.40
C ASN A 78 -16.67 4.20 -2.03
N VAL A 79 -16.55 3.03 -1.40
CA VAL A 79 -15.81 2.87 -0.14
C VAL A 79 -14.34 3.21 -0.32
N LEU A 80 -13.68 2.65 -1.34
CA LEU A 80 -12.26 2.89 -1.57
C LEU A 80 -11.96 4.34 -1.94
N LEU A 81 -12.77 4.96 -2.79
CA LEU A 81 -12.59 6.36 -3.23
C LEU A 81 -12.83 7.39 -2.11
N SER A 82 -13.61 7.04 -1.09
CA SER A 82 -13.89 7.89 0.07
C SER A 82 -13.01 7.59 1.29
N SER A 83 -12.08 6.65 1.17
CA SER A 83 -11.20 6.21 2.26
C SER A 83 -9.76 6.67 2.04
N SER A 84 -9.09 7.10 3.10
CA SER A 84 -7.64 7.32 3.12
C SER A 84 -6.86 6.01 2.87
N ASN A 85 -5.56 6.10 2.55
CA ASN A 85 -4.74 4.90 2.34
C ASN A 85 -4.80 3.94 3.55
N ALA A 86 -4.59 4.47 4.76
CA ALA A 86 -4.65 3.66 5.98
C ALA A 86 -6.01 2.98 6.18
N GLU A 87 -7.10 3.67 5.87
CA GLU A 87 -8.44 3.07 5.91
C GLU A 87 -8.60 1.98 4.84
N ARG A 88 -8.13 2.20 3.60
CA ARG A 88 -8.18 1.19 2.54
C ARG A 88 -7.40 -0.07 2.91
N GLN A 89 -6.20 0.07 3.47
CA GLN A 89 -5.40 -1.08 3.94
C GLN A 89 -6.16 -1.85 5.04
N ASN A 90 -6.78 -1.14 5.99
CA ASN A 90 -7.61 -1.79 7.01
C ASN A 90 -8.86 -2.45 6.40
N ILE A 91 -9.56 -1.80 5.47
CA ILE A 91 -10.72 -2.37 4.75
C ILE A 91 -10.32 -3.64 4.02
N MET A 92 -9.19 -3.64 3.30
CA MET A 92 -8.68 -4.83 2.61
C MET A 92 -8.40 -5.97 3.60
N HIS A 93 -7.71 -5.68 4.72
CA HIS A 93 -7.47 -6.67 5.76
C HIS A 93 -8.78 -7.25 6.33
N GLN A 94 -9.74 -6.39 6.67
CA GLN A 94 -11.05 -6.82 7.20
C GLN A 94 -11.87 -7.59 6.18
N TYR A 95 -11.83 -7.20 4.90
CA TYR A 95 -12.51 -7.89 3.82
C TYR A 95 -12.02 -9.32 3.71
N ASN A 96 -10.70 -9.50 3.62
CA ASN A 96 -10.06 -10.81 3.53
C ASN A 96 -10.39 -11.68 4.74
N ARG A 97 -10.38 -11.08 5.93
CA ARG A 97 -10.68 -11.77 7.20
C ARG A 97 -12.13 -12.19 7.33
N ILE A 98 -13.09 -11.33 6.98
CA ILE A 98 -14.53 -11.55 7.19
C ILE A 98 -15.11 -12.41 6.07
N LEU A 99 -14.81 -12.08 4.81
CA LEU A 99 -15.39 -12.74 3.64
C LEU A 99 -14.55 -13.92 3.12
N LYS A 100 -13.41 -14.20 3.77
CA LYS A 100 -12.55 -15.37 3.51
C LYS A 100 -12.07 -15.47 2.05
N LYS A 101 -11.92 -14.34 1.38
CA LYS A 101 -11.36 -14.22 0.03
C LYS A 101 -10.63 -12.88 -0.14
N PRO A 102 -9.58 -12.79 -0.96
CA PRO A 102 -8.91 -11.53 -1.25
C PRO A 102 -9.86 -10.50 -1.87
N LEU A 103 -9.87 -9.27 -1.38
CA LEU A 103 -10.60 -8.14 -2.01
C LEU A 103 -10.16 -7.92 -3.46
N LEU A 104 -8.90 -8.18 -3.77
CA LEU A 104 -8.36 -8.11 -5.13
C LEU A 104 -9.14 -9.01 -6.11
N ASN A 105 -9.74 -10.12 -5.67
CA ASN A 105 -10.51 -11.02 -6.55
C ASN A 105 -11.78 -10.36 -7.09
N GLU A 106 -12.28 -9.29 -6.46
CA GLU A 106 -13.43 -8.53 -6.96
C GLU A 106 -13.15 -7.82 -8.28
N LYS A 107 -11.87 -7.74 -8.69
CA LYS A 107 -11.46 -7.19 -9.99
C LYS A 107 -12.08 -7.89 -11.19
N GLU A 108 -12.49 -9.16 -11.06
CA GLU A 108 -13.17 -9.91 -12.13
C GLU A 108 -14.47 -9.23 -12.58
N ASN A 109 -15.07 -8.40 -11.73
CA ASN A 109 -16.29 -7.65 -12.03
C ASN A 109 -16.02 -6.29 -12.72
N ILE A 110 -14.76 -5.88 -12.92
CA ILE A 110 -14.37 -4.59 -13.49
C ILE A 110 -14.05 -4.76 -14.98
N LYS A 111 -14.88 -4.18 -15.84
CA LYS A 111 -14.83 -4.40 -17.31
C LYS A 111 -13.81 -3.54 -18.07
N SER A 112 -13.36 -2.41 -17.50
CA SER A 112 -12.49 -1.45 -18.18
C SER A 112 -11.07 -1.52 -17.66
N GLY A 113 -10.07 -1.54 -18.55
CA GLY A 113 -8.65 -1.60 -18.17
C GLY A 113 -8.19 -0.42 -17.30
N LEU A 114 -8.70 0.79 -17.54
CA LEU A 114 -8.36 1.95 -16.70
C LEU A 114 -8.98 1.85 -15.30
N MET A 115 -10.24 1.39 -15.22
CA MET A 115 -10.90 1.16 -13.93
C MET A 115 -10.24 0.03 -13.15
N TYR A 116 -9.75 -0.99 -13.86
CA TYR A 116 -8.98 -2.08 -13.27
C TYR A 116 -7.69 -1.56 -12.63
N GLN A 117 -6.92 -0.74 -13.36
CA GLN A 117 -5.69 -0.13 -12.83
C GLN A 117 -5.99 0.79 -11.63
N LEU A 118 -7.05 1.59 -11.69
CA LEU A 118 -7.47 2.42 -10.57
C LEU A 118 -7.81 1.57 -9.34
N PHE A 119 -8.53 0.47 -9.52
CA PHE A 119 -8.89 -0.44 -8.44
C PHE A 119 -7.65 -1.06 -7.78
N GLU A 120 -6.71 -1.59 -8.57
CA GLU A 120 -5.46 -2.14 -8.04
C GLU A 120 -4.65 -1.07 -7.28
N ASN A 121 -4.54 0.14 -7.84
CA ASN A 121 -3.85 1.24 -7.18
C ASN A 121 -4.52 1.66 -5.86
N LEU A 122 -5.86 1.64 -5.77
CA LEU A 122 -6.56 1.94 -4.54
C LEU A 122 -6.31 0.89 -3.44
N LEU A 123 -6.09 -0.37 -3.82
CA LEU A 123 -5.76 -1.44 -2.86
C LEU A 123 -4.28 -1.47 -2.47
N THR A 124 -3.42 -0.92 -3.30
CA THR A 124 -1.97 -0.90 -3.07
C THR A 124 -1.60 0.18 -2.05
N ASP A 125 -0.74 -0.16 -1.08
CA ASP A 125 -0.26 0.84 -0.13
C ASP A 125 0.51 1.95 -0.84
N THR A 126 0.28 3.20 -0.44
CA THR A 126 0.90 4.36 -1.07
C THR A 126 2.43 4.27 -1.10
N SER A 127 3.08 3.67 -0.09
CA SER A 127 4.54 3.50 -0.07
C SER A 127 5.04 2.65 -1.24
N ILE A 128 4.31 1.59 -1.60
CA ILE A 128 4.63 0.70 -2.73
C ILE A 128 4.44 1.44 -4.06
N LEU A 129 3.34 2.20 -4.20
CA LEU A 129 3.10 3.01 -5.42
C LEU A 129 4.18 4.06 -5.62
N LEU A 130 4.59 4.75 -4.55
CA LEU A 130 5.66 5.75 -4.59
C LEU A 130 7.01 5.12 -4.91
N ALA A 131 7.30 3.92 -4.37
CA ALA A 131 8.51 3.17 -4.68
C ALA A 131 8.57 2.74 -6.15
N ASP A 132 7.45 2.26 -6.71
CA ASP A 132 7.33 1.91 -8.13
C ASP A 132 7.56 3.13 -9.04
N GLU A 133 6.97 4.27 -8.68
CA GLU A 133 7.12 5.54 -9.38
C GLU A 133 8.55 6.07 -9.32
N LEU A 134 9.20 5.98 -8.15
CA LEU A 134 10.60 6.35 -7.96
C LEU A 134 11.52 5.45 -8.78
N TYR A 135 11.28 4.14 -8.80
CA TYR A 135 12.04 3.18 -9.61
C TYR A 135 11.95 3.52 -11.10
N ARG A 136 10.74 3.76 -11.61
CA ARG A 136 10.53 4.14 -13.01
C ARG A 136 11.27 5.44 -13.35
N ALA A 137 11.19 6.45 -12.49
CA ALA A 137 11.86 7.74 -12.69
C ALA A 137 13.39 7.60 -12.74
N ILE A 138 13.99 6.82 -11.83
CA ILE A 138 15.43 6.55 -11.79
C ILE A 138 15.87 5.78 -13.04
N MET A 139 15.16 4.71 -13.38
CA MET A 139 15.50 3.87 -14.54
C MET A 139 15.36 4.61 -15.87
N SER A 140 14.47 5.60 -15.96
CA SER A 140 14.38 6.49 -17.12
C SER A 140 15.33 7.68 -17.07
N THR A 141 16.18 7.81 -16.04
CA THR A 141 17.04 8.98 -15.80
C THR A 141 16.24 10.30 -15.78
N ASP A 142 14.99 10.26 -15.34
CA ASP A 142 14.12 11.43 -15.22
C ASP A 142 14.41 12.14 -13.90
N VAL A 143 15.44 12.99 -13.93
CA VAL A 143 15.88 13.77 -12.76
C VAL A 143 14.75 14.65 -12.22
N ARG A 144 13.91 15.21 -13.10
CA ARG A 144 12.81 16.09 -12.67
C ARG A 144 11.78 15.32 -11.86
N ARG A 145 11.33 14.16 -12.35
CA ARG A 145 10.35 13.32 -11.66
C ARG A 145 10.93 12.73 -10.37
N THR A 146 12.18 12.30 -10.41
CA THR A 146 12.90 11.80 -9.23
C THR A 146 12.95 12.86 -8.12
N THR A 147 13.41 14.07 -8.44
CA THR A 147 13.46 15.19 -7.48
C THR A 147 12.07 15.57 -6.96
N SER A 148 11.05 15.59 -7.83
CA SER A 148 9.68 15.89 -7.41
C SER A 148 9.15 14.89 -6.39
N LEU A 149 9.41 13.59 -6.56
CA LEU A 149 8.99 12.56 -5.61
C LEU A 149 9.72 12.70 -4.27
N LEU A 150 11.04 12.92 -4.31
CA LEU A 150 11.86 12.96 -3.10
C LEU A 150 11.60 14.19 -2.23
N ILE A 151 11.32 15.36 -2.82
CA ILE A 151 11.02 16.59 -2.07
C ILE A 151 9.71 16.48 -1.28
N ASP A 152 8.77 15.64 -1.75
CA ASP A 152 7.46 15.47 -1.13
C ASP A 152 7.46 14.56 0.12
N PHE A 153 8.60 13.93 0.47
CA PHE A 153 8.69 13.04 1.63
C PHE A 153 9.24 13.75 2.86
N TRP A 154 8.63 13.47 4.01
CA TRP A 154 9.03 13.97 5.32
C TRP A 154 9.22 12.84 6.33
N GLY A 155 10.38 12.82 7.00
CA GLY A 155 10.69 11.89 8.09
C GLY A 155 10.40 10.43 7.71
N ASP A 156 9.61 9.75 8.54
CA ASP A 156 9.23 8.34 8.39
C ASP A 156 8.55 8.00 7.04
N GLU A 157 8.04 8.99 6.28
CA GLU A 157 7.54 8.74 4.92
C GLU A 157 8.65 8.25 3.99
N PHE A 158 9.85 8.82 4.12
CA PHE A 158 11.02 8.41 3.33
C PHE A 158 11.40 6.96 3.65
N ASP A 159 11.50 6.62 4.94
CA ASP A 159 11.87 5.28 5.40
C ASP A 159 10.86 4.22 4.95
N GLN A 160 9.57 4.56 4.94
CA GLN A 160 8.52 3.65 4.44
C GLN A 160 8.66 3.39 2.93
N VAL A 161 8.89 4.44 2.13
CA VAL A 161 9.08 4.30 0.68
C VAL A 161 10.39 3.58 0.36
N GLU A 162 11.48 3.87 1.07
CA GLU A 162 12.77 3.18 0.92
C GLU A 162 12.62 1.68 1.22
N ASN A 163 11.93 1.34 2.31
CA ASN A 163 11.66 -0.05 2.65
C ASN A 163 10.83 -0.73 1.56
N ALA A 164 9.76 -0.11 1.05
CA ALA A 164 8.97 -0.65 -0.04
C ALA A 164 9.78 -0.82 -1.35
N TYR A 165 10.70 0.11 -1.63
CA TYR A 165 11.61 0.05 -2.76
C TYR A 165 12.56 -1.14 -2.67
N LYS A 166 13.21 -1.34 -1.52
CA LYS A 166 14.11 -2.47 -1.25
C LYS A 166 13.41 -3.81 -1.43
N ILE A 167 12.17 -3.92 -0.97
CA ILE A 167 11.37 -5.15 -1.06
C ILE A 167 11.03 -5.50 -2.51
N SER A 168 10.65 -4.47 -3.29
CA SER A 168 10.00 -4.69 -4.59
C SER A 168 10.94 -4.61 -5.79
N LYS A 169 12.13 -4.03 -5.64
CA LYS A 169 13.05 -3.68 -6.75
C LYS A 169 14.51 -4.08 -6.55
N MET A 170 14.92 -4.52 -5.36
CA MET A 170 16.25 -5.08 -5.11
C MET A 170 16.19 -6.60 -5.03
#